data_AF-L7CBS9-F1
#
_entry.id   AF-L7CBS9-F1
#
_cell.length_a   1.000
_cell.length_b   1.000
_cell.length_c   1.000
_cell.angle_alpha   90.00
_cell.angle_beta   90.00
_cell.angle_gamma   90.00
#
_symmetry.space_group_name_H-M   'P 1'
#
loop_
_entity.id
_entity.type
_entity.pdbx_description
1 polymer ?
#
loop_
_entity_poly.entity_id
_entity_poly.type
_entity_poly.pdbx_seq_one_letter_code
_entity_poly.pdbx_strand_id
1 'polypeptide(L)'
;MGLISSAINFYAREMDNAEQQFREAQLASALLQLIEDDLRMTLVTRPVSTDALSDVLSAAAAPLESLGLTGGDASGGEADDALPPDDPDTLNGDPTLESDMGITSGVVLQSPGLIGNETQLQIDVSRLPSLEQTAIDPDLAISSGVDLLDRPSDIKTVTYFVQVAGSFGIQDEMQKLAATDANATANVASTGGGLVRRQLDRAISMQALLTGGSSRLDQTGEVIAPEVVAIAFEYYDGVNWLPQYSTDETGYLPLAVRVRLQLAPPASPGAAFGETASSTTIGLTEGRVFTHVIRLPMSFPEDGEALLEEQEAASTAEAPDVVAE
;
A
#
# COMPACT_ATOMS: atom_id res chain seq x y z
N MET A 1 -59.91 -6.31 -6.81
CA MET A 1 -59.05 -5.19 -6.38
C MET A 1 -57.73 -5.63 -5.73
N GLY A 2 -57.65 -6.75 -4.99
CA GLY A 2 -56.39 -7.21 -4.35
C GLY A 2 -55.26 -7.63 -5.30
N LEU A 3 -55.59 -8.24 -6.45
CA LEU A 3 -54.58 -8.69 -7.42
C LEU A 3 -53.84 -7.53 -8.10
N ILE A 4 -54.55 -6.43 -8.37
CA ILE A 4 -53.95 -5.21 -8.94
C ILE A 4 -52.98 -4.56 -7.94
N SER A 5 -53.38 -4.48 -6.66
CA SER A 5 -52.49 -3.98 -5.60
C SER A 5 -51.26 -4.87 -5.42
N SER A 6 -51.41 -6.19 -5.50
CA SER A 6 -50.27 -7.12 -5.44
C SER A 6 -49.30 -6.95 -6.62
N ALA A 7 -49.81 -6.74 -7.83
CA ALA A 7 -48.97 -6.54 -9.02
C ALA A 7 -48.19 -5.21 -8.96
N ILE A 8 -48.83 -4.14 -8.46
CA ILE A 8 -48.18 -2.83 -8.29
C ILE A 8 -47.07 -2.90 -7.23
N ASN A 9 -47.33 -3.57 -6.10
CA ASN A 9 -46.32 -3.75 -5.05
C ASN A 9 -45.14 -4.63 -5.50
N PHE A 10 -45.41 -5.65 -6.33
CA PHE A 10 -44.37 -6.47 -6.92
C PHE A 10 -43.49 -5.65 -7.87
N TYR A 11 -44.12 -4.88 -8.77
CA TYR A 11 -43.39 -4.03 -9.72
C TYR A 11 -42.57 -2.94 -9.03
N ALA A 12 -43.12 -2.29 -8.00
CA ALA A 12 -42.39 -1.28 -7.22
C ALA A 12 -41.14 -1.87 -6.55
N ARG A 13 -41.26 -3.04 -5.90
CA ARG A 13 -40.12 -3.73 -5.30
C ARG A 13 -39.08 -4.16 -6.32
N GLU A 14 -39.51 -4.67 -7.47
CA GLU A 14 -38.57 -5.07 -8.53
C GLU A 14 -37.81 -3.87 -9.10
N MET A 15 -38.50 -2.74 -9.29
CA MET A 15 -37.89 -1.51 -9.77
C MET A 15 -36.91 -0.91 -8.74
N ASP A 16 -37.27 -0.90 -7.46
CA ASP A 16 -36.37 -0.45 -6.39
C ASP A 16 -35.12 -1.33 -6.29
N ASN A 17 -35.27 -2.66 -6.40
CA ASN A 17 -34.14 -3.60 -6.41
C ASN A 17 -33.25 -3.39 -7.63
N ALA A 18 -33.82 -3.15 -8.80
CA ALA A 18 -33.06 -2.91 -10.02
C ALA A 18 -32.29 -1.57 -9.97
N GLU A 19 -32.91 -0.52 -9.43
CA GLU A 19 -32.24 0.78 -9.25
C GLU A 19 -31.08 0.67 -8.25
N GLN A 20 -31.28 -0.05 -7.13
CA GLN A 20 -30.24 -0.30 -6.15
C GLN A 20 -29.06 -1.06 -6.75
N GLN A 21 -29.33 -2.14 -7.50
CA GLN A 21 -28.29 -2.91 -8.17
C GLN A 21 -27.48 -2.07 -9.17
N PHE A 22 -28.15 -1.18 -9.90
CA PHE A 22 -27.47 -0.28 -10.82
C PHE A 22 -26.57 0.71 -10.08
N ARG A 23 -27.06 1.29 -8.97
CA ARG A 23 -26.27 2.20 -8.14
C ARG A 23 -25.05 1.52 -7.52
N GLU A 24 -25.22 0.31 -7.00
CA GLU A 24 -24.12 -0.50 -6.44
C GLU A 24 -23.07 -0.82 -7.49
N ALA A 25 -23.49 -1.24 -8.70
CA ALA A 25 -22.57 -1.54 -9.79
C ALA A 25 -21.82 -0.28 -10.27
N GLN A 26 -22.50 0.88 -10.32
CA GLN A 26 -21.87 2.15 -10.65
C GLN A 26 -20.86 2.58 -9.58
N LEU A 27 -21.20 2.46 -8.30
CA LEU A 27 -20.31 2.77 -7.19
C LEU A 27 -19.07 1.86 -7.21
N ALA A 28 -19.28 0.54 -7.32
CA ALA A 28 -18.19 -0.42 -7.39
C ALA A 28 -17.29 -0.16 -8.60
N SER A 29 -17.86 0.12 -9.77
CA SER A 29 -17.08 0.45 -10.96
C SER A 29 -16.26 1.73 -10.79
N ALA A 30 -16.82 2.77 -10.17
CA ALA A 30 -16.09 4.01 -9.92
C ALA A 30 -14.94 3.82 -8.92
N LEU A 31 -15.16 3.04 -7.86
CA LEU A 31 -14.12 2.72 -6.87
C LEU A 31 -13.00 1.86 -7.46
N LEU A 32 -13.35 0.86 -8.26
CA LEU A 32 -12.36 0.00 -8.92
C LEU A 32 -11.56 0.78 -9.96
N GLN A 33 -12.19 1.71 -10.69
CA GLN A 33 -11.50 2.62 -11.61
C GLN A 33 -10.55 3.56 -10.87
N LEU A 34 -10.97 4.10 -9.72
CA LEU A 34 -10.13 4.94 -8.87
C LEU A 34 -8.88 4.19 -8.40
N ILE A 35 -9.05 2.97 -7.89
CA ILE A 35 -7.94 2.11 -7.46
C ILE A 35 -7.04 1.74 -8.65
N GLU A 36 -7.63 1.50 -9.83
CA GLU A 36 -6.90 1.22 -11.06
C GLU A 36 -6.04 2.39 -11.51
N ASP A 37 -6.58 3.61 -11.51
CA ASP A 37 -5.83 4.80 -11.91
C ASP A 37 -4.66 5.05 -10.95
N ASP A 38 -4.89 4.93 -9.64
CA ASP A 38 -3.82 5.06 -8.63
C ASP A 38 -2.75 3.95 -8.79
N LEU A 39 -3.16 2.69 -9.01
CA LEU A 39 -2.24 1.59 -9.27
C LEU A 39 -1.40 1.82 -10.53
N ARG A 40 -2.00 2.33 -11.60
CA ARG A 40 -1.27 2.66 -12.84
C ARG A 40 -0.30 3.83 -12.68
N MET A 41 -0.51 4.71 -11.70
CA MET A 41 0.39 5.82 -11.37
C MET A 41 1.50 5.45 -10.36
N THR A 42 1.58 4.17 -9.96
CA THR A 42 2.61 3.69 -9.04
C THR A 42 4.00 3.87 -9.62
N LEU A 43 4.91 4.43 -8.82
CA LEU A 43 6.30 4.63 -9.16
C LEU A 43 7.16 3.46 -8.70
N VAL A 44 8.20 3.15 -9.47
CA VAL A 44 9.29 2.26 -9.05
C VAL A 44 10.59 2.99 -9.32
N THR A 45 11.40 3.16 -8.30
CA THR A 45 12.79 3.59 -8.50
C THR A 45 13.66 2.35 -8.62
N ARG A 46 14.32 2.19 -9.77
CA ARG A 46 15.42 1.23 -9.87
C ARG A 46 16.64 1.83 -9.16
N PRO A 47 17.38 1.06 -8.34
CA PRO A 47 18.68 1.51 -7.88
C PRO A 47 19.58 1.75 -9.09
N VAL A 48 20.24 2.89 -9.16
CA VAL A 48 21.17 3.20 -10.25
C VAL A 48 22.34 2.23 -10.14
N SER A 49 22.60 1.44 -11.19
CA SER A 49 23.76 0.54 -11.24
C SER A 49 25.05 1.37 -11.13
N THR A 50 25.75 1.25 -10.00
CA THR A 50 27.03 1.91 -9.77
C THR A 50 28.20 1.11 -10.32
N ASP A 51 27.97 -0.02 -11.00
CA ASP A 51 29.02 -0.89 -11.54
C ASP A 51 29.90 -0.18 -12.57
N ALA A 52 29.31 0.59 -13.47
CA ALA A 52 30.08 1.41 -14.41
C ALA A 52 30.85 2.54 -13.70
N LEU A 53 30.30 3.06 -12.60
CA LEU A 53 30.95 4.10 -11.80
C LEU A 53 32.09 3.52 -10.95
N SER A 54 31.93 2.31 -10.42
CA SER A 54 32.95 1.61 -9.64
C SER A 54 34.09 1.14 -10.55
N ASP A 55 33.80 0.72 -11.78
CA ASP A 55 34.82 0.40 -12.78
C ASP A 55 35.60 1.65 -13.22
N VAL A 56 34.91 2.77 -13.48
CA VAL A 56 35.58 4.06 -13.79
C VAL A 56 36.37 4.59 -12.58
N LEU A 57 35.85 4.45 -11.36
CA LEU A 57 36.56 4.87 -10.15
C LEU A 57 37.78 3.99 -9.85
N SER A 58 37.67 2.68 -10.09
CA SER A 58 38.78 1.73 -9.99
C SER A 58 39.84 2.00 -11.07
N ALA A 59 39.41 2.27 -12.32
CA ALA A 59 40.29 2.67 -13.41
C ALA A 59 40.94 4.05 -13.19
N ALA A 60 40.27 4.98 -12.49
CA ALA A 60 40.81 6.27 -12.09
C ALA A 60 41.73 6.19 -10.86
N ALA A 61 41.56 5.18 -10.00
CA ALA A 61 42.45 4.89 -8.87
C ALA A 61 43.73 4.14 -9.30
N ALA A 62 43.69 3.36 -10.38
CA ALA A 62 44.84 2.65 -10.94
C ALA A 62 46.07 3.54 -11.26
N PRO A 63 45.95 4.75 -11.86
CA PRO A 63 47.09 5.64 -12.05
C PRO A 63 47.63 6.26 -10.75
N LEU A 64 46.85 6.27 -9.65
CA LEU A 64 47.30 6.76 -8.35
C LEU A 64 48.15 5.71 -7.62
N GLU A 65 47.84 4.43 -7.80
CA GLU A 65 48.63 3.29 -7.30
C GLU A 65 49.97 3.16 -8.07
N SER A 66 49.95 3.42 -9.39
CA SER A 66 51.16 3.49 -10.23
C SER A 66 52.10 4.66 -9.88
N LEU A 67 51.60 5.71 -9.21
CA LEU A 67 52.39 6.88 -8.81
C LEU A 67 53.01 6.74 -7.42
N GLY A 68 52.84 5.61 -6.72
CA GLY A 68 53.51 5.31 -5.45
C GLY A 68 53.13 6.25 -4.31
N LEU A 69 51.94 6.86 -4.34
CA LEU A 69 51.47 7.82 -3.34
C LEU A 69 50.88 7.20 -2.07
N THR A 70 50.98 5.87 -1.90
CA THR A 70 50.84 5.22 -0.58
C THR A 70 52.16 5.36 0.21
N GLY A 71 52.50 6.60 0.56
CA GLY A 71 53.68 6.95 1.34
C GLY A 71 53.30 7.79 2.55
N GLY A 72 53.18 7.13 3.71
CA GLY A 72 52.87 7.77 4.98
C GLY A 72 53.09 6.86 6.18
N ASP A 73 54.20 6.11 6.18
CA ASP A 73 54.75 5.51 7.40
C ASP A 73 55.31 6.63 8.27
N ALA A 74 54.62 6.94 9.37
CA ALA A 74 55.09 7.84 10.43
C ALA A 74 55.24 7.03 11.72
N SER A 75 56.44 6.50 11.88
CA SER A 75 57.03 6.05 13.14
C SER A 75 57.06 7.17 14.19
N GLY A 76 56.59 6.87 15.41
CA GLY A 76 57.04 7.55 16.63
C GLY A 76 55.97 7.73 17.72
N GLY A 77 56.05 6.95 18.80
CA GLY A 77 55.40 7.30 20.07
C GLY A 77 54.99 6.11 20.94
N GLU A 78 55.97 5.53 21.64
CA GLU A 78 55.74 4.60 22.74
C GLU A 78 55.05 5.35 23.91
N ALA A 79 53.84 4.92 24.29
CA ALA A 79 53.26 5.17 25.60
C ALA A 79 52.53 3.91 26.05
N ASP A 80 53.16 3.26 27.00
CA ASP A 80 52.67 2.21 27.88
C ASP A 80 51.41 2.67 28.61
N ASP A 81 50.25 2.07 28.31
CA ASP A 81 49.12 2.02 29.24
C ASP A 81 48.43 0.66 29.10
N ALA A 82 48.80 -0.23 30.01
CA ALA A 82 48.25 -1.56 30.13
C ALA A 82 46.84 -1.49 30.75
N LEU A 83 45.82 -1.80 29.95
CA LEU A 83 44.49 -2.17 30.42
C LEU A 83 44.25 -3.67 30.15
N PRO A 84 43.70 -4.41 31.12
CA PRO A 84 43.60 -5.88 31.09
C PRO A 84 42.56 -6.41 30.09
N PRO A 85 42.66 -7.69 29.68
CA PRO A 85 41.77 -8.30 28.70
C PRO A 85 40.46 -8.76 29.35
N ASP A 86 39.34 -8.20 28.94
CA ASP A 86 38.01 -8.74 29.19
C ASP A 86 37.44 -9.35 27.90
N ASP A 87 36.81 -10.51 28.08
CA ASP A 87 36.43 -11.54 27.13
C ASP A 87 35.68 -11.10 25.85
N PRO A 88 35.94 -11.74 24.69
CA PRO A 88 35.07 -11.71 23.54
C PRO A 88 34.01 -12.81 23.64
N ASP A 89 33.08 -12.68 24.57
CA ASP A 89 31.85 -13.47 24.54
C ASP A 89 30.67 -12.67 25.09
N THR A 90 29.51 -12.80 24.45
CA THR A 90 28.22 -12.13 24.71
C THR A 90 27.90 -10.81 23.97
N LEU A 91 28.15 -10.76 22.66
CA LEU A 91 27.31 -9.97 21.73
C LEU A 91 26.89 -10.79 20.51
N ASN A 92 26.46 -12.04 20.73
CA ASN A 92 25.49 -12.70 19.84
C ASN A 92 24.09 -12.22 20.23
N GLY A 93 23.83 -10.94 20.03
CA GLY A 93 22.48 -10.44 19.80
C GLY A 93 22.20 -10.59 18.32
N ASP A 94 21.99 -11.84 17.90
CA ASP A 94 21.43 -12.20 16.61
C ASP A 94 20.14 -11.40 16.41
N PRO A 95 20.07 -10.43 15.48
CA PRO A 95 18.80 -10.07 14.91
C PRO A 95 18.53 -11.16 13.87
N THR A 96 18.09 -12.33 14.34
CA THR A 96 17.09 -13.06 13.58
C THR A 96 15.93 -12.08 13.46
N LEU A 97 15.97 -11.30 12.39
CA LEU A 97 14.80 -10.78 11.74
C LEU A 97 14.00 -12.02 11.37
N GLU A 98 13.30 -12.57 12.35
CA GLU A 98 12.09 -13.31 12.10
C GLU A 98 11.29 -12.39 11.20
N SER A 99 11.26 -12.74 9.92
CA SER A 99 10.29 -12.24 8.95
C SER A 99 8.94 -12.69 9.46
N ASP A 100 8.46 -12.05 10.52
CA ASP A 100 7.09 -12.15 10.98
C ASP A 100 6.27 -11.48 9.88
N MET A 101 5.83 -12.33 8.94
CA MET A 101 5.06 -11.99 7.74
C MET A 101 3.63 -11.60 8.14
N GLY A 102 3.52 -10.49 8.85
CA GLY A 102 2.32 -9.71 8.94
C GLY A 102 2.74 -8.27 8.72
N ILE A 103 2.20 -7.61 7.67
CA ILE A 103 2.12 -6.15 7.69
C ILE A 103 1.33 -5.79 8.94
N THR A 104 2.08 -5.51 10.01
CA THR A 104 1.62 -4.77 11.17
C THR A 104 1.38 -3.34 10.69
N SER A 105 0.24 -2.76 11.06
CA SER A 105 -0.10 -1.37 10.75
C SER A 105 1.11 -0.45 11.00
N GLY A 106 1.65 0.14 9.94
CA GLY A 106 2.78 1.06 10.01
C GLY A 106 4.00 0.74 9.14
N VAL A 107 4.02 -0.35 8.36
CA VAL A 107 5.12 -0.54 7.40
C VAL A 107 4.99 0.48 6.25
N VAL A 108 6.03 1.27 6.01
CA VAL A 108 6.14 2.16 4.85
C VAL A 108 7.31 1.74 3.97
N LEU A 109 7.19 1.95 2.67
CA LEU A 109 8.23 1.55 1.73
C LEU A 109 9.47 2.42 1.87
N GLN A 110 10.65 1.77 1.88
CA GLN A 110 11.94 2.46 1.87
C GLN A 110 12.27 3.03 0.49
N SER A 111 11.87 2.31 -0.56
CA SER A 111 11.93 2.77 -1.96
C SER A 111 10.52 3.01 -2.52
N PRO A 112 10.32 4.01 -3.40
CA PRO A 112 9.06 4.15 -4.11
C PRO A 112 8.62 2.85 -4.78
N GLY A 113 7.39 2.41 -4.50
CA GLY A 113 6.87 1.13 -4.96
C GLY A 113 5.46 0.81 -4.44
N LEU A 114 5.17 -0.50 -4.39
CA LEU A 114 3.96 -1.08 -3.84
C LEU A 114 4.26 -2.05 -2.69
N ILE A 115 3.52 -1.93 -1.60
CA ILE A 115 3.48 -2.93 -0.53
C ILE A 115 2.02 -3.20 -0.16
N GLY A 116 1.66 -4.47 0.01
CA GLY A 116 0.32 -4.78 0.47
C GLY A 116 0.14 -6.22 0.91
N ASN A 117 -0.91 -6.41 1.69
CA ASN A 117 -1.42 -7.70 2.12
C ASN A 117 -2.83 -7.90 1.52
N GLU A 118 -3.58 -8.86 2.02
CA GLU A 118 -4.94 -9.12 1.51
C GLU A 118 -5.90 -7.96 1.83
N THR A 119 -5.81 -7.28 2.96
CA THR A 119 -6.84 -6.31 3.42
C THR A 119 -6.42 -4.84 3.28
N GLN A 120 -5.15 -4.58 3.03
CA GLN A 120 -4.52 -3.28 2.98
C GLN A 120 -3.53 -3.21 1.82
N LEU A 121 -3.59 -2.11 1.09
CA LEU A 121 -2.68 -1.79 0.00
C LEU A 121 -2.07 -0.42 0.24
N GLN A 122 -0.76 -0.31 0.13
CA GLN A 122 -0.02 0.95 0.17
C GLN A 122 0.85 1.09 -1.08
N ILE A 123 0.72 2.22 -1.76
CA ILE A 123 1.40 2.51 -3.02
C ILE A 123 1.92 3.93 -3.04
N ASP A 124 3.08 4.13 -3.64
CA ASP A 124 3.64 5.45 -3.91
C ASP A 124 3.29 5.87 -5.34
N VAL A 125 2.47 6.91 -5.47
CA VAL A 125 1.95 7.41 -6.75
C VAL A 125 2.58 8.75 -7.13
N SER A 126 2.84 8.93 -8.43
CA SER A 126 3.26 10.24 -8.96
C SER A 126 2.06 11.14 -9.18
N ARG A 127 2.06 12.33 -8.58
CA ARG A 127 1.01 13.32 -8.81
C ARG A 127 1.60 14.72 -8.78
N LEU A 128 1.25 15.54 -9.76
CA LEU A 128 1.62 16.96 -9.72
C LEU A 128 0.88 17.66 -8.56
N PRO A 129 1.58 18.45 -7.73
CA PRO A 129 0.93 19.21 -6.67
C PRO A 129 -0.06 20.21 -7.26
N SER A 130 -1.26 20.28 -6.69
CA SER A 130 -2.27 21.25 -7.13
C SER A 130 -1.85 22.67 -6.76
N LEU A 131 -2.24 23.66 -7.57
CA LEU A 131 -1.94 25.08 -7.28
C LEU A 131 -2.45 25.52 -5.91
N GLU A 132 -3.61 25.00 -5.48
CA GLU A 132 -4.18 25.29 -4.15
C GLU A 132 -3.36 24.69 -3.00
N GLN A 133 -2.69 23.55 -3.20
CA GLN A 133 -1.79 22.96 -2.19
C GLN A 133 -0.49 23.74 -2.06
N THR A 134 -0.06 24.43 -3.11
CA THR A 134 1.12 25.30 -3.07
C THR A 134 0.83 26.64 -2.38
N ALA A 135 -0.45 27.06 -2.35
CA ALA A 135 -0.89 28.24 -1.63
C ALA A 135 -0.95 28.04 -0.10
N ILE A 136 -0.87 26.79 0.37
CA ILE A 136 -0.76 26.45 1.79
C ILE A 136 0.68 26.72 2.22
N ASP A 137 0.86 27.62 3.19
CA ASP A 137 2.17 27.97 3.72
C ASP A 137 2.78 26.75 4.44
N PRO A 138 3.96 26.25 4.02
CA PRO A 138 4.58 25.07 4.63
C PRO A 138 4.98 25.29 6.10
N ASP A 139 5.05 26.54 6.59
CA ASP A 139 5.34 26.82 8.00
C ASP A 139 4.15 26.49 8.92
N LEU A 140 2.91 26.52 8.41
CA LEU A 140 1.72 26.08 9.15
C LEU A 140 1.65 24.55 9.32
N ALA A 141 2.35 23.78 8.47
CA ALA A 141 2.36 22.32 8.47
C ALA A 141 3.06 21.70 9.68
N ILE A 142 3.98 22.43 10.29
CA ILE A 142 4.84 21.93 11.37
C ILE A 142 4.31 22.40 12.75
N SER A 143 3.45 23.43 12.77
CA SER A 143 3.03 24.14 13.98
C SER A 143 1.98 23.38 14.83
N SER A 144 1.22 22.47 14.24
CA SER A 144 0.10 21.80 14.93
C SER A 144 0.44 20.34 15.13
N GLY A 145 1.16 20.01 16.21
CA GLY A 145 1.62 18.64 16.53
C GLY A 145 0.54 17.56 16.69
N VAL A 146 -0.71 17.83 16.30
CA VAL A 146 -1.89 16.95 16.37
C VAL A 146 -2.25 16.37 14.99
N ASP A 147 -2.17 17.13 13.90
CA ASP A 147 -2.51 16.65 12.55
C ASP A 147 -1.28 16.48 11.65
N LEU A 148 -1.24 15.43 10.83
CA LEU A 148 -0.20 15.26 9.82
C LEU A 148 -0.55 16.18 8.63
N LEU A 149 -0.02 17.40 8.62
CA LEU A 149 -0.35 18.35 7.55
C LEU A 149 0.36 17.95 6.26
N ASP A 150 -0.41 17.79 5.19
CA ASP A 150 0.12 17.35 3.90
C ASP A 150 1.04 18.39 3.25
N ARG A 151 2.22 17.94 2.79
CA ARG A 151 3.21 18.79 2.10
C ARG A 151 3.00 18.73 0.59
N PRO A 152 3.07 19.85 -0.16
CA PRO A 152 3.07 19.79 -1.61
C PRO A 152 4.30 19.02 -2.08
N SER A 153 4.07 17.90 -2.76
CA SER A 153 5.07 16.94 -3.19
C SER A 153 4.60 16.24 -4.45
N ASP A 154 5.55 15.83 -5.28
CA ASP A 154 5.34 15.10 -6.54
C ASP A 154 5.11 13.60 -6.34
N ILE A 155 5.41 13.09 -5.14
CA ILE A 155 5.18 11.70 -4.73
C ILE A 155 4.26 11.67 -3.51
N LYS A 156 3.18 10.90 -3.62
CA LYS A 156 2.21 10.69 -2.54
C LYS A 156 2.11 9.21 -2.22
N THR A 157 2.08 8.88 -0.94
CA THR A 157 1.76 7.54 -0.48
C THR A 157 0.24 7.45 -0.33
N VAL A 158 -0.39 6.60 -1.13
CA VAL A 158 -1.82 6.27 -1.06
C VAL A 158 -1.98 4.94 -0.34
N THR A 159 -2.82 4.90 0.68
CA THR A 159 -3.16 3.67 1.41
C THR A 159 -4.66 3.42 1.33
N TYR A 160 -5.03 2.19 0.97
CA TYR A 160 -6.40 1.69 1.01
C TYR A 160 -6.55 0.67 2.12
N PHE A 161 -7.59 0.84 2.94
CA PHE A 161 -7.99 -0.12 3.97
C PHE A 161 -9.46 0.09 4.32
N VAL A 162 -10.10 -0.90 4.92
CA VAL A 162 -11.49 -0.77 5.39
C VAL A 162 -11.51 -0.52 6.89
N GLN A 163 -12.21 0.53 7.31
CA GLN A 163 -12.49 0.80 8.72
C GLN A 163 -13.81 0.14 9.12
N VAL A 164 -13.84 -0.51 10.28
CA VAL A 164 -15.07 -1.07 10.86
C VAL A 164 -15.87 0.04 11.56
N ALA A 165 -17.19 0.02 11.39
CA ALA A 165 -18.11 0.92 12.10
C ALA A 165 -17.90 0.82 13.62
N GLY A 166 -17.86 1.94 14.33
CA GLY A 166 -17.57 1.90 15.77
C GLY A 166 -16.10 1.99 16.14
N SER A 167 -15.17 1.80 15.18
CA SER A 167 -13.74 1.96 15.45
C SER A 167 -13.36 3.43 15.57
N PHE A 168 -12.55 3.79 16.58
CA PHE A 168 -12.01 5.13 16.82
C PHE A 168 -10.93 5.56 15.80
N GLY A 169 -10.94 4.99 14.59
CA GLY A 169 -9.91 5.14 13.57
C GLY A 169 -9.82 6.58 13.04
N ILE A 170 -10.64 6.92 12.05
CA ILE A 170 -10.53 8.23 11.37
C ILE A 170 -11.60 9.20 11.89
N GLN A 171 -11.16 10.39 12.25
CA GLN A 171 -12.04 11.49 12.62
C GLN A 171 -12.35 12.30 11.36
N ASP A 172 -13.54 12.13 10.81
CA ASP A 172 -14.06 12.99 9.75
C ASP A 172 -13.99 14.46 10.21
N GLU A 173 -13.63 15.38 9.31
CA GLU A 173 -13.59 16.83 9.57
C GLU A 173 -14.95 17.34 10.06
N MET A 174 -16.05 16.72 9.62
CA MET A 174 -17.39 17.01 10.14
C MET A 174 -17.55 16.59 11.61
N GLN A 175 -16.96 15.46 12.00
CA GLN A 175 -16.90 14.99 13.39
C GLN A 175 -16.04 15.92 14.26
N LYS A 176 -14.90 16.38 13.75
CA LYS A 176 -14.02 17.36 14.44
C LYS A 176 -14.74 18.69 14.68
N LEU A 177 -15.49 19.16 13.69
CA LEU A 177 -16.28 20.39 13.82
C LEU A 177 -17.44 20.23 14.80
N ALA A 178 -18.13 19.09 14.78
CA ALA A 178 -19.19 18.76 15.73
C ALA A 178 -18.68 18.60 17.17
N ALA A 179 -17.46 18.07 17.35
CA ALA A 179 -16.81 17.94 18.67
C ALA A 179 -16.38 19.28 19.28
N THR A 180 -16.31 20.35 18.47
CA THR A 180 -15.96 21.70 18.95
C THR A 180 -17.16 22.39 19.63
N ASP A 181 -18.38 21.91 19.41
CA ASP A 181 -19.58 22.41 20.09
C ASP A 181 -19.76 21.72 21.45
N ALA A 182 -19.49 22.45 22.54
CA ALA A 182 -19.55 21.93 23.91
C ALA A 182 -20.94 21.46 24.36
N ASN A 183 -21.99 21.70 23.56
CA ASN A 183 -23.36 21.26 23.80
C ASN A 183 -23.81 20.12 22.87
N ALA A 184 -22.94 19.64 21.98
CA ALA A 184 -23.19 18.44 21.20
C ALA A 184 -23.06 17.21 22.12
N THR A 185 -24.20 16.71 22.60
CA THR A 185 -24.29 15.41 23.27
C THR A 185 -23.45 14.37 22.52
N ALA A 186 -22.54 13.71 23.25
CA ALA A 186 -21.57 12.69 22.85
C ALA A 186 -22.19 11.40 22.26
N ASN A 187 -23.07 11.57 21.29
CA ASN A 187 -23.80 10.53 20.58
C ASN A 187 -23.79 10.82 19.08
N VAL A 188 -22.72 11.46 18.59
CA VAL A 188 -22.40 11.36 17.17
C VAL A 188 -21.81 9.97 17.01
N ALA A 189 -22.70 9.00 16.77
CA ALA A 189 -22.33 7.64 16.41
C ALA A 189 -21.21 7.75 15.38
N SER A 190 -20.07 7.11 15.66
CA SER A 190 -18.97 6.99 14.71
C SER A 190 -19.57 6.59 13.38
N THR A 191 -19.56 7.56 12.46
CA THR A 191 -20.39 7.51 11.26
C THR A 191 -19.75 6.53 10.31
N GLY A 192 -20.28 5.30 10.33
CA GLY A 192 -20.02 4.28 9.32
C GLY A 192 -18.62 3.68 9.38
N GLY A 193 -18.54 2.37 9.19
CA GLY A 193 -17.33 1.79 8.61
C GLY A 193 -17.29 2.13 7.13
N GLY A 194 -16.19 1.81 6.45
CA GLY A 194 -16.11 2.03 5.02
C GLY A 194 -14.71 1.88 4.46
N LEU A 195 -14.61 1.95 3.14
CA LEU A 195 -13.34 2.03 2.45
C LEU A 195 -12.72 3.41 2.71
N VAL A 196 -11.53 3.38 3.27
CA VAL A 196 -10.71 4.55 3.51
C VAL A 196 -9.67 4.64 2.40
N ARG A 197 -9.48 5.85 1.90
CA ARG A 197 -8.31 6.22 1.12
C ARG A 197 -7.53 7.29 1.88
N ARG A 198 -6.31 6.95 2.29
CA ARG A 198 -5.36 7.90 2.86
C ARG A 198 -4.43 8.38 1.76
N GLN A 199 -4.22 9.69 1.65
CA GLN A 199 -3.25 10.28 0.72
C GLN A 199 -2.39 11.28 1.49
N LEU A 200 -1.10 10.97 1.61
CA LEU A 200 -0.12 11.82 2.29
C LEU A 200 1.17 11.92 1.48
N ASP A 201 1.96 12.96 1.74
CA ASP A 201 3.33 13.02 1.26
C ASP A 201 4.17 11.82 1.72
N ARG A 202 5.02 11.32 0.82
CA ARG A 202 5.91 10.19 1.10
C ARG A 202 6.91 10.53 2.20
N ALA A 203 7.50 11.72 2.20
CA ALA A 203 8.49 12.09 3.22
C ALA A 203 7.85 12.22 4.60
N ILE A 204 6.62 12.73 4.68
CA ILE A 204 5.83 12.74 5.93
C ILE A 204 5.52 11.31 6.39
N SER A 205 5.11 10.43 5.47
CA SER A 205 4.78 9.04 5.81
C SER A 205 6.01 8.29 6.34
N MET A 206 7.18 8.49 5.73
CA MET A 206 8.46 7.94 6.22
C MET A 206 8.88 8.55 7.57
N GLN A 207 8.77 9.87 7.73
CA GLN A 207 9.12 10.54 8.98
C GLN A 207 8.20 10.14 10.13
N ALA A 208 6.90 10.00 9.86
CA ALA A 208 5.92 9.51 10.83
C ALA A 208 6.30 8.10 11.30
N LEU A 209 6.73 7.20 10.39
CA LEU A 209 7.22 5.89 10.80
C LEU A 209 8.48 5.98 11.67
N LEU A 210 9.49 6.73 11.23
CA LEU A 210 10.76 6.89 11.96
C LEU A 210 10.59 7.45 13.37
N THR A 211 9.55 8.27 13.57
CA THR A 211 9.22 8.88 14.87
C THR A 211 8.22 8.07 15.71
N GLY A 212 7.81 6.87 15.25
CA GLY A 212 6.84 6.03 15.95
C GLY A 212 5.39 6.54 15.86
N GLY A 213 5.09 7.41 14.91
CA GLY A 213 3.78 8.02 14.65
C GLY A 213 2.83 7.22 13.78
N SER A 214 2.99 5.89 13.65
CA SER A 214 2.11 5.03 12.83
C SER A 214 0.63 5.12 13.23
N SER A 215 0.35 5.24 14.54
CA SER A 215 -1.02 5.42 15.04
C SER A 215 -1.67 6.70 14.54
N ARG A 216 -0.90 7.78 14.33
CA ARG A 216 -1.40 9.03 13.72
C ARG A 216 -1.69 8.84 12.24
N LEU A 217 -0.86 8.04 11.56
CA LEU A 217 -1.05 7.72 10.16
C LEU A 217 -2.39 6.97 9.95
N ASP A 218 -2.73 6.03 10.83
CA ASP A 218 -4.00 5.28 10.72
C ASP A 218 -5.25 6.10 11.07
N GLN A 219 -5.08 7.20 11.82
CA GLN A 219 -6.14 8.17 12.11
C GLN A 219 -6.33 9.20 10.99
N THR A 220 -5.39 9.26 10.05
CA THR A 220 -5.46 10.15 8.88
C THR A 220 -6.01 9.40 7.67
N GLY A 221 -6.93 10.02 6.94
CA GLY A 221 -7.54 9.43 5.76
C GLY A 221 -8.94 9.96 5.54
N GLU A 222 -9.49 9.66 4.36
CA GLU A 222 -10.85 10.03 4.00
C GLU A 222 -11.66 8.75 3.74
N VAL A 223 -12.87 8.68 4.31
CA VAL A 223 -13.81 7.60 4.01
C VAL A 223 -14.44 7.88 2.65
N ILE A 224 -14.01 7.16 1.62
CA ILE A 224 -14.46 7.37 0.24
C ILE A 224 -15.74 6.61 -0.10
N ALA A 225 -16.04 5.53 0.64
CA ALA A 225 -17.26 4.74 0.44
C ALA A 225 -17.67 4.04 1.75
N PRO A 226 -18.71 4.52 2.44
CA PRO A 226 -19.23 3.89 3.66
C PRO A 226 -19.94 2.54 3.41
N GLU A 227 -20.33 2.24 2.17
CA GLU A 227 -21.03 1.01 1.80
C GLU A 227 -20.10 -0.21 1.65
N VAL A 228 -18.78 0.00 1.61
CA VAL A 228 -17.80 -1.08 1.44
C VAL A 228 -17.55 -1.77 2.78
N VAL A 229 -17.81 -3.08 2.82
CA VAL A 229 -17.65 -3.91 4.03
C VAL A 229 -16.28 -4.59 4.07
N ALA A 230 -15.76 -4.98 2.91
CA ALA A 230 -14.46 -5.62 2.82
C ALA A 230 -13.79 -5.32 1.47
N ILE A 231 -12.47 -5.30 1.49
CA ILE A 231 -11.61 -5.24 0.31
C ILE A 231 -10.57 -6.36 0.44
N ALA A 232 -10.30 -7.06 -0.66
CA ALA A 232 -9.29 -8.09 -0.73
C ALA A 232 -8.38 -7.87 -1.95
N PHE A 233 -7.07 -7.95 -1.75
CA PHE A 233 -6.04 -7.81 -2.77
C PHE A 233 -5.29 -9.12 -2.98
N GLU A 234 -4.98 -9.43 -4.22
CA GLU A 234 -4.10 -10.53 -4.60
C GLU A 234 -3.16 -10.05 -5.70
N TYR A 235 -1.90 -10.49 -5.64
CA TYR A 235 -0.81 -9.99 -6.50
C TYR A 235 -0.33 -11.10 -7.42
N TYR A 236 -0.18 -10.82 -8.71
CA TYR A 236 0.26 -11.79 -9.71
C TYR A 236 1.71 -11.54 -10.08
N ASP A 237 2.58 -12.53 -9.84
CA ASP A 237 4.02 -12.49 -10.15
C ASP A 237 4.36 -13.01 -11.56
N GLY A 238 3.36 -13.44 -12.34
CA GLY A 238 3.54 -14.09 -13.64
C GLY A 238 3.35 -15.61 -13.61
N VAL A 239 3.35 -16.23 -12.43
CA VAL A 239 3.14 -17.68 -12.26
C VAL A 239 1.98 -17.95 -11.30
N ASN A 240 1.98 -17.33 -10.12
CA ASN A 240 1.03 -17.57 -9.04
C ASN A 240 0.38 -16.27 -8.53
N TRP A 241 -0.78 -16.44 -7.87
CA TRP A 241 -1.42 -15.37 -7.12
C TRP A 241 -0.97 -15.42 -5.67
N LEU A 242 -0.35 -14.33 -5.21
CA LEU A 242 0.20 -14.15 -3.87
C LEU A 242 -0.76 -13.29 -3.04
N PRO A 243 -1.00 -13.61 -1.75
CA PRO A 243 -1.84 -12.81 -0.87
C PRO A 243 -1.12 -11.56 -0.33
N GLN A 244 0.19 -11.50 -0.48
CA GLN A 244 1.03 -10.38 -0.05
C GLN A 244 2.12 -10.12 -1.08
N TYR A 245 2.54 -8.85 -1.19
CA TYR A 245 3.61 -8.46 -2.09
C TYR A 245 4.32 -7.21 -1.56
N SER A 246 5.65 -7.20 -1.67
CA SER A 246 6.49 -6.06 -1.32
C SER A 246 7.50 -5.78 -2.44
N THR A 247 7.50 -4.54 -2.91
CA THR A 247 8.47 -4.06 -3.91
C THR A 247 9.87 -3.89 -3.30
N ASP A 248 9.98 -3.62 -1.99
CA ASP A 248 11.29 -3.51 -1.33
C ASP A 248 12.03 -4.86 -1.29
N GLU A 249 11.30 -5.99 -1.27
CA GLU A 249 11.89 -7.34 -1.26
C GLU A 249 12.19 -7.87 -2.66
N THR A 250 11.29 -7.61 -3.61
CA THR A 250 11.37 -8.14 -4.97
C THR A 250 12.14 -7.22 -5.93
N GLY A 251 12.13 -5.91 -5.68
CA GLY A 251 12.73 -4.89 -6.55
C GLY A 251 11.92 -4.54 -7.79
N TYR A 252 10.75 -5.17 -8.00
CA TYR A 252 9.87 -4.92 -9.15
C TYR A 252 8.39 -4.96 -8.75
N LEU A 253 7.52 -4.35 -9.56
CA LEU A 253 6.07 -4.39 -9.35
C LEU A 253 5.46 -5.72 -9.80
N PRO A 254 4.35 -6.16 -9.17
CA PRO A 254 3.63 -7.34 -9.64
C PRO A 254 3.04 -7.08 -11.04
N LEU A 255 2.91 -8.12 -11.87
CA LEU A 255 2.37 -8.02 -13.24
C LEU A 255 0.93 -7.53 -13.25
N ALA A 256 0.13 -8.03 -12.30
CA ALA A 256 -1.25 -7.61 -12.13
C ALA A 256 -1.66 -7.66 -10.66
N VAL A 257 -2.66 -6.87 -10.30
CA VAL A 257 -3.31 -6.89 -9.00
C VAL A 257 -4.79 -7.20 -9.21
N ARG A 258 -5.31 -8.19 -8.47
CA ARG A 258 -6.73 -8.51 -8.42
C ARG A 258 -7.32 -7.85 -7.18
N VAL A 259 -8.29 -6.98 -7.40
CA VAL A 259 -9.02 -6.27 -6.35
C VAL A 259 -10.41 -6.87 -6.27
N ARG A 260 -10.78 -7.34 -5.09
CA ARG A 260 -12.12 -7.85 -4.77
C ARG A 260 -12.76 -6.91 -3.75
N LEU A 261 -13.90 -6.35 -4.12
CA LEU A 261 -14.66 -5.41 -3.30
C LEU A 261 -15.98 -6.07 -2.87
N GLN A 262 -16.30 -6.03 -1.59
CA GLN A 262 -17.58 -6.50 -1.06
C GLN A 262 -18.39 -5.31 -0.54
N LEU A 263 -19.58 -5.12 -1.12
CA LEU A 263 -20.53 -4.11 -0.65
C LEU A 263 -21.46 -4.69 0.41
N ALA A 264 -21.90 -3.84 1.33
CA ALA A 264 -22.95 -4.16 2.29
C ALA A 264 -24.23 -4.54 1.55
N PRO A 265 -24.96 -5.57 2.00
CA PRO A 265 -26.29 -5.83 1.47
C PRO A 265 -27.19 -4.62 1.77
N PRO A 266 -28.13 -4.28 0.87
CA PRO A 266 -29.10 -3.22 1.15
C PRO A 266 -29.81 -3.58 2.44
N ALA A 267 -29.80 -2.67 3.42
CA ALA A 267 -30.46 -2.87 4.69
C ALA A 267 -31.92 -3.25 4.42
N SER A 268 -32.25 -4.52 4.66
CA SER A 268 -33.62 -5.00 4.48
C SER A 268 -34.53 -4.17 5.39
N PRO A 269 -35.54 -3.45 4.88
CA PRO A 269 -36.49 -2.72 5.71
C PRO A 269 -37.34 -3.74 6.47
N GLY A 270 -36.83 -4.20 7.62
CA GLY A 270 -37.41 -5.28 8.41
C GLY A 270 -36.43 -6.00 9.34
N ALA A 271 -35.11 -5.85 9.16
CA ALA A 271 -34.13 -6.37 10.12
C ALA A 271 -34.07 -5.44 11.33
N ALA A 272 -34.88 -5.75 12.34
CA ALA A 272 -34.81 -5.10 13.64
C ALA A 272 -33.38 -5.21 14.20
N PHE A 273 -32.88 -4.10 14.72
CA PHE A 273 -31.69 -4.01 15.54
C PHE A 273 -31.71 -5.09 16.63
N GLY A 274 -30.89 -6.12 16.48
CA GLY A 274 -30.76 -7.16 17.50
C GLY A 274 -30.61 -8.56 16.94
N GLU A 275 -29.55 -8.82 16.17
CA GLU A 275 -29.01 -10.16 16.13
C GLU A 275 -27.49 -10.10 16.24
N THR A 276 -27.00 -10.55 17.39
CA THR A 276 -25.59 -10.70 17.72
C THR A 276 -24.98 -11.72 16.76
N ALA A 277 -24.34 -11.24 15.70
CA ALA A 277 -23.58 -12.09 14.78
C ALA A 277 -22.41 -12.73 15.56
N SER A 278 -22.52 -14.04 15.78
CA SER A 278 -21.48 -14.85 16.39
C SER A 278 -20.29 -14.98 15.43
N SER A 279 -19.13 -14.54 15.88
CA SER A 279 -17.85 -14.77 15.24
C SER A 279 -17.61 -16.27 15.01
N THR A 280 -17.55 -16.71 13.76
CA THR A 280 -16.72 -17.83 13.27
C THR A 280 -16.86 -17.91 11.75
N THR A 281 -15.76 -17.70 11.03
CA THR A 281 -15.59 -17.72 9.56
C THR A 281 -15.91 -16.40 8.87
N ILE A 282 -14.87 -15.72 8.39
CA ILE A 282 -14.97 -14.71 7.32
C ILE A 282 -15.33 -15.46 6.03
N GLY A 283 -16.57 -15.92 5.94
CA GLY A 283 -17.20 -16.34 4.71
C GLY A 283 -17.91 -15.13 4.11
N LEU A 284 -17.73 -14.88 2.81
CA LEU A 284 -18.36 -13.79 2.05
C LEU A 284 -19.89 -13.98 1.89
N THR A 285 -20.59 -14.40 2.94
CA THR A 285 -21.86 -15.13 2.79
C THR A 285 -23.08 -14.23 2.59
N GLU A 286 -23.00 -12.90 2.63
CA GLU A 286 -24.19 -12.06 2.36
C GLU A 286 -23.84 -10.67 1.82
N GLY A 287 -23.00 -10.60 0.79
CA GLY A 287 -22.71 -9.36 0.07
C GLY A 287 -22.35 -9.61 -1.39
N ARG A 288 -22.61 -8.63 -2.26
CA ARG A 288 -22.18 -8.72 -3.67
C ARG A 288 -20.67 -8.47 -3.74
N VAL A 289 -19.97 -9.36 -4.43
CA VAL A 289 -18.52 -9.27 -4.64
C VAL A 289 -18.25 -8.82 -6.07
N PHE A 290 -17.52 -7.73 -6.21
CA PHE A 290 -17.03 -7.22 -7.49
C PHE A 290 -15.54 -7.48 -7.58
N THR A 291 -15.10 -8.05 -8.69
CA THR A 291 -13.70 -8.40 -8.92
C THR A 291 -13.19 -7.65 -10.15
N HIS A 292 -12.02 -7.05 -10.02
CA HIS A 292 -11.31 -6.41 -11.12
C HIS A 292 -9.85 -6.84 -11.14
N VAL A 293 -9.31 -7.08 -12.34
CA VAL A 293 -7.90 -7.45 -12.53
C VAL A 293 -7.22 -6.32 -13.28
N ILE A 294 -6.26 -5.69 -12.61
CA ILE A 294 -5.58 -4.49 -13.08
C ILE A 294 -4.15 -4.88 -13.46
N ARG A 295 -3.77 -4.62 -14.71
CA ARG A 295 -2.40 -4.84 -15.19
C ARG A 295 -1.55 -3.61 -14.92
N LEU A 296 -0.36 -3.81 -14.35
CA LEU A 296 0.58 -2.73 -14.06
C LEU A 296 1.57 -2.55 -15.23
N PRO A 297 1.70 -1.35 -15.81
CA PRO A 297 2.54 -1.13 -17.00
C PRO A 297 4.04 -1.22 -16.71
N MET A 298 4.48 -0.93 -15.47
CA MET A 298 5.89 -0.92 -15.04
C MET A 298 6.29 -2.20 -14.27
N SER A 299 5.62 -3.31 -14.56
CA SER A 299 5.83 -4.60 -13.86
C SER A 299 6.95 -5.47 -14.44
N PHE A 300 7.55 -5.05 -15.55
CA PHE A 300 8.59 -5.82 -16.21
C PHE A 300 9.97 -5.51 -15.58
N PRO A 301 10.64 -6.49 -14.96
CA PRO A 301 12.08 -6.41 -14.81
C PRO A 301 12.68 -6.51 -16.22
N GLU A 302 13.57 -5.60 -16.60
CA GLU A 302 14.36 -5.75 -17.84
C GLU A 302 15.32 -6.95 -17.73
N ASP A 303 15.59 -7.43 -16.52
CA ASP A 303 16.22 -8.73 -16.27
C ASP A 303 15.31 -9.91 -16.69
N GLY A 304 14.00 -9.68 -16.84
CA GLY A 304 13.05 -10.63 -17.40
C GLY A 304 13.18 -10.78 -18.91
N GLU A 305 13.62 -9.74 -19.63
CA GLU A 305 13.98 -9.88 -21.05
C GLU A 305 15.23 -10.75 -21.20
N ALA A 306 16.23 -10.62 -20.31
CA ALA A 306 17.40 -11.50 -20.31
C ALA A 306 17.03 -12.97 -20.01
N LEU A 307 16.11 -13.23 -19.06
CA LEU A 307 15.64 -14.58 -18.77
C LEU A 307 14.74 -15.17 -19.86
N LEU A 308 13.95 -14.35 -20.55
CA LEU A 308 13.16 -14.76 -21.72
C LEU A 308 14.06 -15.01 -22.93
N GLU A 309 15.10 -14.21 -23.16
CA GLU A 309 16.12 -14.45 -24.17
C GLU A 309 16.92 -15.72 -23.87
N GLU A 310 17.27 -16.00 -22.61
CA GLU A 310 17.89 -17.27 -22.20
C GLU A 310 16.95 -18.48 -22.36
N GLN A 311 15.65 -18.34 -22.09
CA GLN A 311 14.66 -19.40 -22.34
C GLN A 311 14.38 -19.62 -23.83
N GLU A 312 14.34 -18.58 -24.64
CA GLU A 312 14.15 -18.67 -26.09
C GLU A 312 15.40 -19.25 -26.78
N ALA A 313 16.59 -18.92 -26.26
CA ALA A 313 17.86 -19.54 -26.66
C ALA A 313 17.94 -21.02 -26.23
N ALA A 314 17.48 -21.36 -25.03
CA ALA A 314 17.43 -22.75 -24.55
C ALA A 314 16.41 -23.60 -25.33
N SER A 315 15.24 -23.03 -25.67
CA SER A 315 14.21 -23.71 -26.47
C SER A 315 14.61 -23.91 -27.93
N THR A 316 15.50 -23.06 -28.47
CA THR A 316 16.05 -23.21 -29.83
C THR A 316 17.19 -24.23 -29.91
N ALA A 317 17.88 -24.48 -28.79
CA ALA A 317 19.02 -25.41 -28.73
C ALA A 317 18.61 -26.89 -28.57
N GLU A 318 17.39 -27.20 -28.12
CA GLU A 318 16.93 -28.58 -27.85
C GLU A 318 16.06 -29.17 -28.98
N ALA A 319 16.50 -29.03 -30.24
CA ALA A 319 15.98 -29.82 -31.36
C ALA A 319 17.08 -30.74 -31.91
N PRO A 320 17.28 -31.95 -31.33
CA PRO A 320 18.11 -32.95 -31.97
C PRO A 320 17.38 -33.50 -33.20
N ASP A 321 17.98 -33.19 -34.35
CA ASP A 321 17.83 -33.81 -35.66
C ASP A 321 17.46 -35.31 -35.61
N VAL A 322 16.18 -35.62 -35.80
CA VAL A 322 15.74 -36.97 -36.16
C VAL A 322 15.76 -37.06 -37.69
N VAL A 323 16.95 -37.35 -38.22
CA VAL A 323 17.11 -37.77 -39.62
C VAL A 323 16.35 -39.07 -39.82
N ALA A 324 15.35 -39.01 -40.69
CA ALA A 324 14.74 -40.17 -41.29
C ALA A 324 15.70 -40.76 -42.33
N GLU A 325 16.14 -42.01 -42.10
CA GLU A 325 16.33 -43.04 -43.13
C GLU A 325 16.05 -44.42 -42.55
#